data_AF-A0A956B2P3-F1
#
_entry.id   AF-A0A956B2P3-F1
#
_cell.length_a   1.000
_cell.length_b   1.000
_cell.length_c   1.000
_cell.angle_alpha   90.00
_cell.angle_beta   90.00
_cell.angle_gamma   90.00
#
_symmetry.space_group_name_H-M   'P 1'
#
loop_
_entity.id
_entity.type
_entity.pdbx_description
1 polymer ?
#
loop_
_entity_poly.entity_id
_entity_poly.type
_entity_poly.pdbx_seq_one_letter_code
_entity_poly.pdbx_strand_id
1 'polypeptide(L)'
;DAWAPGAPYQQAFTRPADEAAAKQRLLQILTGMGTLSEGELAGERMQIALAANSQEDEHSCFSDNTHRDIWLNAEGVANSYFGDYAGYDRTLDGQDDATGRAVTGYGVDDYLRDVGQAALADQVAAALESTRGHCAAIDGAARAGRPIDVLIANASGDDAQPMRDAIRSLNAQSALIARVAVDLGLGDAAQVVDPDASACDTSDPTAECP
;
A
#
# COMPACT_ATOMS: atom_id res chain seq x y z
N ASP A 1 -6.16 18.53 12.15
CA ASP A 1 -6.61 18.89 13.52
C ASP A 1 -6.62 17.73 14.50
N ALA A 2 -7.32 16.61 14.22
CA ALA A 2 -7.38 15.46 15.14
C ALA A 2 -6.02 14.81 15.46
N TRP A 3 -5.07 14.88 14.53
CA TRP A 3 -3.69 14.39 14.68
C TRP A 3 -2.68 15.44 15.16
N ALA A 4 -3.11 16.69 15.40
CA ALA A 4 -2.19 17.73 15.86
C ALA A 4 -1.53 17.33 17.20
N PRO A 5 -0.30 17.79 17.50
CA PRO A 5 0.36 17.47 18.76
C PRO A 5 -0.52 17.83 19.97
N GLY A 6 -0.83 16.83 20.81
CA GLY A 6 -1.68 17.01 21.98
C GLY A 6 -3.19 16.95 21.70
N ALA A 7 -3.63 16.73 20.46
CA ALA A 7 -5.04 16.52 20.16
C ALA A 7 -5.56 15.21 20.79
N PRO A 8 -6.86 15.11 21.16
CA PRO A 8 -7.40 13.94 21.85
C PRO A 8 -7.20 12.62 21.10
N TYR A 9 -7.37 12.60 19.78
CA TYR A 9 -7.20 11.39 18.98
C TYR A 9 -5.73 10.97 18.91
N GLN A 10 -4.81 11.92 18.63
CA GLN A 10 -3.37 11.67 18.65
C GLN A 10 -2.90 11.07 19.98
N GLN A 11 -3.35 11.61 21.11
CA GLN A 11 -3.02 11.08 22.43
C GLN A 11 -3.62 9.68 22.67
N ALA A 12 -4.89 9.47 22.34
CA ALA A 12 -5.56 8.19 22.53
C ALA A 12 -4.97 7.06 21.66
N PHE A 13 -4.39 7.41 20.50
CA PHE A 13 -3.72 6.47 19.62
C PHE A 13 -2.28 6.18 20.10
N THR A 14 -1.52 7.21 20.46
CA THR A 14 -0.08 7.08 20.78
C THR A 14 0.24 6.77 22.24
N ARG A 15 -0.76 6.85 23.15
CA ARG A 15 -0.62 6.58 24.58
C ARG A 15 -1.65 5.54 25.03
N PRO A 16 -1.52 4.28 24.57
CA PRO A 16 -2.40 3.21 25.03
C PRO A 16 -2.28 3.05 26.56
N ALA A 17 -3.41 2.79 27.23
CA ALA A 17 -3.47 2.71 28.69
C ALA A 17 -2.86 1.39 29.23
N ASP A 18 -2.88 0.34 28.42
CA ASP A 18 -2.38 -0.99 28.74
C ASP A 18 -1.95 -1.75 27.46
N GLU A 19 -1.47 -2.98 27.64
CA GLU A 19 -1.02 -3.85 26.53
C GLU A 19 -2.16 -4.19 25.55
N ALA A 20 -3.38 -4.41 26.05
CA ALA A 20 -4.51 -4.76 25.18
C ALA A 20 -4.86 -3.59 24.25
N ALA A 21 -4.87 -2.37 24.77
CA ALA A 21 -5.02 -1.15 23.97
C ALA A 21 -3.87 -0.99 22.99
N ALA A 22 -2.62 -1.26 23.38
CA ALA A 22 -1.46 -1.18 22.48
C ALA A 22 -1.57 -2.16 21.31
N LYS A 23 -1.95 -3.41 21.58
CA LYS A 23 -2.21 -4.42 20.55
C LYS A 23 -3.33 -4.00 19.61
N GLN A 24 -4.39 -3.39 20.13
CA GLN A 24 -5.45 -2.84 19.28
C GLN A 24 -4.95 -1.73 18.35
N ARG A 25 -4.03 -0.86 18.80
CA ARG A 25 -3.43 0.17 17.92
C ARG A 25 -2.54 -0.42 16.84
N LEU A 26 -1.75 -1.45 17.17
CA LEU A 26 -0.97 -2.18 16.18
C LEU A 26 -1.87 -2.86 15.15
N LEU A 27 -2.95 -3.52 15.59
CA LEU A 27 -3.93 -4.10 14.67
C LEU A 27 -4.51 -3.02 13.74
N GLN A 28 -4.85 -1.83 14.26
CA GLN A 28 -5.38 -0.73 13.44
C GLN A 28 -4.39 -0.25 12.36
N ILE A 29 -3.08 -0.21 12.67
CA ILE A 29 -2.04 0.11 11.69
C ILE A 29 -2.01 -0.96 10.59
N LEU A 30 -1.94 -2.24 10.99
CA LEU A 30 -1.89 -3.36 10.05
C LEU A 30 -3.15 -3.44 9.19
N THR A 31 -4.33 -3.20 9.77
CA THR A 31 -5.59 -3.08 9.03
C THR A 31 -5.52 -1.98 7.99
N GLY A 32 -5.07 -0.77 8.35
CA GLY A 32 -4.91 0.32 7.38
C GLY A 32 -3.96 -0.05 6.23
N MET A 33 -2.86 -0.73 6.54
CA MET A 33 -1.90 -1.21 5.55
C MET A 33 -2.49 -2.27 4.61
N GLY A 34 -3.19 -3.28 5.14
CA GLY A 34 -3.81 -4.35 4.37
C GLY A 34 -4.95 -3.83 3.49
N THR A 35 -5.90 -3.10 4.08
CA THR A 35 -7.03 -2.48 3.35
C THR A 35 -6.56 -1.56 2.24
N LEU A 36 -5.56 -0.70 2.50
CA LEU A 36 -5.02 0.17 1.47
C LEU A 36 -4.33 -0.64 0.35
N SER A 37 -3.59 -1.69 0.69
CA SER A 37 -2.85 -2.49 -0.29
C SER A 37 -3.79 -3.20 -1.28
N GLU A 38 -4.70 -4.01 -0.76
CA GLU A 38 -5.49 -4.92 -1.59
C GLU A 38 -6.86 -4.37 -1.95
N GLY A 39 -7.74 -4.18 -0.96
CA GLY A 39 -9.12 -3.76 -1.21
C GLY A 39 -9.17 -2.44 -1.99
N GLU A 40 -8.47 -1.43 -1.50
CA GLU A 40 -8.51 -0.09 -2.08
C GLU A 40 -7.60 0.06 -3.30
N LEU A 41 -6.28 -0.15 -3.15
CA LEU A 41 -5.34 0.18 -4.21
C LEU A 41 -5.38 -0.86 -5.34
N ALA A 42 -5.23 -2.14 -5.02
CA ALA A 42 -5.19 -3.19 -6.04
C ALA A 42 -6.56 -3.42 -6.68
N GLY A 43 -7.62 -3.53 -5.88
CA GLY A 43 -8.99 -3.77 -6.33
C GLY A 43 -9.61 -2.51 -6.94
N GLU A 44 -10.09 -1.62 -6.07
CA GLU A 44 -10.94 -0.50 -6.48
C GLU A 44 -10.23 0.52 -7.40
N ARG A 45 -8.95 0.82 -7.16
CA ARG A 45 -8.24 1.89 -7.90
C ARG A 45 -7.44 1.41 -9.11
N MET A 46 -7.12 0.12 -9.20
CA MET A 46 -6.28 -0.42 -10.28
C MET A 46 -7.00 -1.46 -11.11
N GLN A 47 -7.54 -2.53 -10.51
CA GLN A 47 -8.13 -3.64 -11.26
C GLN A 47 -9.42 -3.25 -11.97
N ILE A 48 -10.29 -2.44 -11.37
CA ILE A 48 -11.53 -1.99 -12.03
C ILE A 48 -11.22 -1.31 -13.37
N ALA A 49 -10.36 -0.29 -13.36
CA ALA A 49 -9.96 0.43 -14.57
C ALA A 49 -9.25 -0.50 -15.57
N LEU A 50 -8.37 -1.38 -15.09
CA LEU A 50 -7.63 -2.34 -15.91
C LEU A 50 -8.57 -3.33 -16.62
N ALA A 51 -9.40 -4.05 -15.87
CA ALA A 51 -10.26 -5.11 -16.40
C ALA A 51 -11.33 -4.56 -17.34
N ALA A 52 -11.88 -3.37 -17.05
CA ALA A 52 -12.83 -2.69 -17.92
C ALA A 52 -12.18 -1.98 -19.13
N ASN A 53 -10.85 -1.85 -19.15
CA ASN A 53 -10.11 -0.95 -20.05
C ASN A 53 -10.71 0.47 -20.04
N SER A 54 -11.07 0.96 -18.86
CA SER A 54 -11.85 2.19 -18.68
C SER A 54 -10.96 3.34 -18.22
N GLN A 55 -10.75 4.30 -19.12
CA GLN A 55 -10.05 5.55 -18.82
C GLN A 55 -10.78 6.38 -17.76
N GLU A 56 -12.11 6.34 -17.72
CA GLU A 56 -12.90 7.15 -16.78
C GLU A 56 -12.86 6.61 -15.35
N ASP A 57 -12.51 5.32 -15.20
CA ASP A 57 -12.45 4.66 -13.89
C ASP A 57 -11.04 4.72 -13.26
N GLU A 58 -10.01 5.22 -13.97
CA GLU A 58 -8.72 5.44 -13.33
C GLU A 58 -8.73 6.72 -12.47
N HIS A 59 -8.25 6.59 -11.22
CA HIS A 59 -8.51 7.51 -10.11
C HIS A 59 -8.26 9.01 -10.41
N SER A 60 -7.20 9.34 -11.15
CA SER A 60 -6.80 10.72 -11.45
C SER A 60 -6.78 11.03 -12.95
N CYS A 61 -7.69 10.41 -13.72
CA CYS A 61 -7.80 10.47 -15.18
C CYS A 61 -7.67 11.88 -15.78
N PHE A 62 -8.26 12.91 -15.18
CA PHE A 62 -8.22 14.28 -15.73
C PHE A 62 -6.86 14.98 -15.64
N SER A 63 -5.90 14.39 -14.94
CA SER A 63 -4.60 15.01 -14.64
C SER A 63 -3.39 14.16 -15.01
N ASP A 64 -3.62 12.97 -15.59
CA ASP A 64 -2.59 11.97 -15.89
C ASP A 64 -1.70 11.64 -14.68
N ASN A 65 -2.26 11.71 -13.46
CA ASN A 65 -1.49 11.60 -12.21
C ASN A 65 -1.58 10.21 -11.54
N THR A 66 -2.43 9.32 -12.06
CA THR A 66 -2.74 8.01 -11.45
C THR A 66 -1.48 7.19 -11.15
N HIS A 67 -0.46 7.24 -12.00
CA HIS A 67 0.81 6.54 -11.76
C HIS A 67 1.51 6.99 -10.47
N ARG A 68 1.46 8.30 -10.13
CA ARG A 68 2.01 8.83 -8.89
C ARG A 68 1.14 8.48 -7.69
N ASP A 69 -0.18 8.46 -7.87
CA ASP A 69 -1.09 8.04 -6.82
C ASP A 69 -0.84 6.58 -6.43
N ILE A 70 -0.65 5.69 -7.41
CA ILE A 70 -0.30 4.29 -7.17
C ILE A 70 1.02 4.19 -6.40
N TRP A 71 2.06 4.86 -6.87
CA TRP A 71 3.38 4.86 -6.23
C TRP A 71 3.32 5.34 -4.78
N LEU A 72 2.73 6.51 -4.53
CA LEU A 72 2.74 7.15 -3.21
C LEU A 72 1.85 6.43 -2.20
N ASN A 73 0.74 5.81 -2.64
CA ASN A 73 -0.06 4.96 -1.78
C ASN A 73 0.73 3.71 -1.35
N ALA A 74 1.40 3.02 -2.30
CA ALA A 74 2.23 1.86 -1.99
C ALA A 74 3.42 2.21 -1.09
N GLU A 75 4.07 3.36 -1.33
CA GLU A 75 5.15 3.87 -0.48
C GLU A 75 4.66 4.19 0.94
N GLY A 76 3.46 4.74 1.09
CA GLY A 76 2.85 4.97 2.41
C GLY A 76 2.69 3.69 3.26
N VAL A 77 2.39 2.56 2.61
CA VAL A 77 2.37 1.24 3.28
C VAL A 77 3.78 0.84 3.73
N ALA A 78 4.78 0.98 2.86
CA ALA A 78 6.18 0.68 3.21
C ALA A 78 6.69 1.56 4.37
N ASN A 79 6.40 2.87 4.32
CA ASN A 79 6.77 3.81 5.38
C ASN A 79 6.18 3.41 6.74
N SER A 80 4.93 2.93 6.73
CA SER A 80 4.26 2.45 7.96
C SER A 80 4.87 1.15 8.49
N TYR A 81 5.35 0.27 7.60
CA TYR A 81 6.02 -0.97 7.96
C TYR A 81 7.40 -0.73 8.59
N PHE A 82 8.22 0.12 7.98
CA PHE A 82 9.58 0.41 8.44
C PHE A 82 9.65 1.49 9.54
N GLY A 83 8.56 2.23 9.77
CA GLY A 83 8.59 3.37 10.69
C GLY A 83 9.50 4.50 10.19
N ASP A 84 9.64 4.63 8.87
CA ASP A 84 10.54 5.58 8.21
C ASP A 84 9.78 6.38 7.14
N TYR A 85 9.96 7.69 7.15
CA TYR A 85 9.37 8.63 6.20
C TYR A 85 10.40 9.71 5.89
N ALA A 86 10.90 9.73 4.66
CA ALA A 86 11.99 10.63 4.26
C ALA A 86 11.53 12.07 3.98
N GLY A 87 10.25 12.29 3.67
CA GLY A 87 9.70 13.58 3.26
C GLY A 87 8.95 13.46 1.94
N TYR A 88 8.96 14.53 1.15
CA TYR A 88 8.41 14.49 -0.20
C TYR A 88 9.22 15.38 -1.13
N ASP A 89 9.26 14.98 -2.40
CA ASP A 89 9.86 15.72 -3.50
C ASP A 89 8.87 16.73 -4.08
N ARG A 90 9.07 18.02 -3.78
CA ARG A 90 8.25 19.11 -4.34
C ARG A 90 8.58 19.42 -5.80
N THR A 91 9.77 19.06 -6.25
CA THR A 91 10.33 19.41 -7.56
C THR A 91 10.14 18.33 -8.62
N LEU A 92 9.75 17.12 -8.20
CA LEU A 92 9.53 15.95 -9.04
C LEU A 92 10.80 15.50 -9.79
N ASP A 93 11.99 15.74 -9.22
CA ASP A 93 13.30 15.39 -9.76
C ASP A 93 13.85 14.06 -9.20
N GLY A 94 13.09 13.40 -8.35
CA GLY A 94 13.43 12.12 -7.74
C GLY A 94 14.27 12.25 -6.46
N GLN A 95 14.35 13.45 -5.87
CA GLN A 95 15.02 13.70 -4.60
C GLN A 95 14.09 14.38 -3.60
N ASP A 96 14.00 13.85 -2.39
CA ASP A 96 13.20 14.46 -1.33
C ASP A 96 13.82 15.79 -0.87
N ASP A 97 13.11 16.89 -1.07
CA ASP A 97 13.56 18.24 -0.75
C ASP A 97 12.79 18.87 0.43
N ALA A 98 11.64 18.29 0.80
CA ALA A 98 10.79 18.73 1.91
C ALA A 98 10.90 17.82 3.14
N THR A 99 12.11 17.67 3.68
CA THR A 99 12.45 16.73 4.77
C THR A 99 12.13 17.22 6.19
N GLY A 100 11.56 18.41 6.36
CA GLY A 100 11.28 19.00 7.68
C GLY A 100 10.27 18.22 8.54
N ARG A 101 9.62 17.19 7.98
CA ARG A 101 8.72 16.26 8.69
C ARG A 101 9.20 14.81 8.62
N ALA A 102 10.46 14.58 8.24
CA ALA A 102 11.02 13.25 8.17
C ALA A 102 10.94 12.55 9.54
N VAL A 103 10.68 11.26 9.53
CA VAL A 103 10.58 10.40 10.71
C VAL A 103 11.44 9.19 10.43
N THR A 104 12.32 8.82 11.36
CA THR A 104 12.98 7.52 11.35
C THR A 104 12.87 6.96 12.76
N GLY A 105 12.24 5.80 12.88
CA GLY A 105 11.85 5.26 14.17
C GLY A 105 11.83 3.73 14.19
N TYR A 106 11.10 3.19 15.16
CA TYR A 106 10.92 1.76 15.34
C TYR A 106 9.76 1.28 14.46
N GLY A 107 10.04 0.35 13.56
CA GLY A 107 9.09 -0.21 12.61
C GLY A 107 8.39 -1.48 13.10
N VAL A 108 7.43 -1.95 12.31
CA VAL A 108 6.84 -3.30 12.45
C VAL A 108 7.89 -4.36 12.17
N ASP A 109 8.85 -4.09 11.28
CA ASP A 109 9.95 -5.00 10.96
C ASP A 109 10.92 -5.16 12.15
N ASP A 110 11.24 -4.06 12.85
CA ASP A 110 11.98 -4.12 14.12
C ASP A 110 11.22 -4.96 15.15
N TYR A 111 9.92 -4.72 15.29
CA TYR A 111 9.08 -5.48 16.22
C TYR A 111 9.09 -6.98 15.94
N LEU A 112 8.92 -7.36 14.67
CA LEU A 112 8.96 -8.76 14.25
C LEU A 112 10.31 -9.40 14.59
N ARG A 113 11.43 -8.69 14.39
CA ARG A 113 12.76 -9.21 14.75
C ARG A 113 12.90 -9.41 16.26
N ASP A 114 12.46 -8.44 17.06
CA ASP A 114 12.54 -8.51 18.52
C ASP A 114 11.74 -9.68 19.12
N VAL A 115 10.62 -10.05 18.50
CA VAL A 115 9.79 -11.19 18.93
C VAL A 115 10.14 -12.50 18.24
N GLY A 116 11.28 -12.56 17.54
CA GLY A 116 11.80 -13.80 16.94
C GLY A 116 11.18 -14.19 15.60
N GLN A 117 10.47 -13.27 14.94
CA GLN A 117 9.81 -13.44 13.64
C GLN A 117 10.62 -12.82 12.48
N ALA A 118 11.95 -12.85 12.56
CA ALA A 118 12.83 -12.23 11.55
C ALA A 118 12.57 -12.75 10.11
N ALA A 119 12.26 -14.04 9.95
CA ALA A 119 11.95 -14.60 8.64
C ALA A 119 10.64 -14.03 8.04
N LEU A 120 9.64 -13.71 8.87
CA LEU A 120 8.44 -13.02 8.41
C LEU A 120 8.74 -11.55 8.09
N ALA A 121 9.60 -10.91 8.91
CA ALA A 121 10.02 -9.54 8.65
C ALA A 121 10.68 -9.38 7.28
N ASP A 122 11.55 -10.32 6.91
CA ASP A 122 12.24 -10.31 5.62
C ASP A 122 11.29 -10.65 4.46
N GLN A 123 10.30 -11.53 4.67
CA GLN A 123 9.26 -11.82 3.67
C GLN A 123 8.40 -10.59 3.36
N VAL A 124 7.95 -9.86 4.38
CA VAL A 124 7.15 -8.64 4.17
C VAL A 124 7.99 -7.57 3.49
N ALA A 125 9.24 -7.37 3.91
CA ALA A 125 10.16 -6.42 3.27
C ALA A 125 10.38 -6.75 1.79
N ALA A 126 10.58 -8.03 1.45
CA ALA A 126 10.74 -8.47 0.06
C ALA A 126 9.46 -8.23 -0.78
N ALA A 127 8.28 -8.45 -0.19
CA ALA A 127 7.01 -8.17 -0.87
C ALA A 127 6.81 -6.67 -1.13
N LEU A 128 7.09 -5.82 -0.14
CA LEU A 128 7.03 -4.37 -0.29
C LEU A 128 8.02 -3.86 -1.35
N GLU A 129 9.23 -4.42 -1.40
CA GLU A 129 10.22 -4.08 -2.43
C GLU A 129 9.77 -4.54 -3.83
N SER A 130 9.16 -5.72 -3.94
CA SER A 130 8.56 -6.18 -5.20
C SER A 130 7.47 -5.21 -5.68
N THR A 131 6.58 -4.77 -4.78
CA THR A 131 5.55 -3.78 -5.10
C THR A 131 6.16 -2.46 -5.53
N ARG A 132 7.17 -1.95 -4.81
CA ARG A 132 7.90 -0.74 -5.21
C ARG A 132 8.46 -0.87 -6.63
N GLY A 133 9.07 -2.01 -6.96
CA GLY A 133 9.60 -2.29 -8.29
C GLY A 133 8.54 -2.24 -9.39
N HIS A 134 7.37 -2.83 -9.16
CA HIS A 134 6.27 -2.81 -10.14
C HIS A 134 5.63 -1.42 -10.27
N CYS A 135 5.43 -0.71 -9.16
CA CYS A 135 5.00 0.69 -9.20
C CYS A 135 6.01 1.59 -9.95
N ALA A 136 7.32 1.28 -9.86
CA ALA A 136 8.37 2.01 -10.60
C ALA A 136 8.21 1.82 -12.10
N ALA A 137 7.85 0.61 -12.53
CA ALA A 137 7.63 0.30 -13.93
C ALA A 137 6.41 1.08 -14.48
N ILE A 138 5.35 1.22 -13.69
CA ILE A 138 4.17 2.03 -14.03
C ILE A 138 4.55 3.52 -14.15
N ASP A 139 5.19 4.09 -13.12
CA ASP A 139 5.61 5.50 -13.12
C ASP A 139 6.59 5.81 -14.26
N GLY A 140 7.56 4.92 -14.50
CA GLY A 140 8.52 5.06 -15.59
C GLY A 140 7.86 5.01 -16.97
N ALA A 141 6.85 4.16 -17.17
CA ALA A 141 6.10 4.12 -18.41
C ALA A 141 5.28 5.40 -18.64
N ALA A 142 4.60 5.90 -17.61
CA ALA A 142 3.85 7.16 -17.65
C ALA A 142 4.75 8.36 -18.00
N ARG A 143 5.89 8.48 -17.32
CA ARG A 143 6.88 9.56 -17.60
C ARG A 143 7.50 9.44 -18.99
N ALA A 144 7.52 8.25 -19.58
CA ALA A 144 7.96 8.02 -20.96
C ALA A 144 6.85 8.30 -22.00
N GLY A 145 5.73 8.91 -21.60
CA GLY A 145 4.64 9.30 -22.49
C GLY A 145 3.60 8.20 -22.74
N ARG A 146 3.52 7.20 -21.86
CA ARG A 146 2.47 6.17 -21.87
C ARG A 146 1.65 6.27 -20.58
N PRO A 147 0.70 7.23 -20.50
CA PRO A 147 -0.19 7.36 -19.34
C PRO A 147 -0.98 6.07 -19.07
N ILE A 148 -1.62 6.00 -17.90
CA ILE A 148 -2.26 4.77 -17.43
C ILE A 148 -3.34 4.29 -18.39
N ASP A 149 -4.14 5.20 -18.97
CA ASP A 149 -5.14 4.90 -20.01
C ASP A 149 -4.54 4.12 -21.21
N VAL A 150 -3.32 4.44 -21.63
CA VAL A 150 -2.58 3.69 -22.66
C VAL A 150 -2.16 2.32 -22.14
N LEU A 151 -1.67 2.23 -20.90
CA LEU A 151 -1.25 0.97 -20.29
C LEU A 151 -2.43 -0.01 -20.13
N ILE A 152 -3.62 0.49 -19.82
CA ILE A 152 -4.82 -0.33 -19.58
C ILE A 152 -5.69 -0.54 -20.82
N ALA A 153 -5.33 -0.01 -21.99
CA ALA A 153 -6.15 -0.12 -23.21
C ALA A 153 -6.39 -1.57 -23.68
N ASN A 154 -5.56 -2.50 -23.22
CA ASN A 154 -5.77 -3.94 -23.34
C ASN A 154 -5.24 -4.65 -22.09
N ALA A 155 -6.14 -5.03 -21.19
CA ALA A 155 -5.84 -5.68 -19.92
C ALA A 155 -4.92 -6.91 -20.03
N SER A 156 -4.98 -7.64 -21.15
CA SER A 156 -4.16 -8.83 -21.43
C SER A 156 -2.90 -8.53 -22.24
N GLY A 157 -2.72 -7.30 -22.72
CA GLY A 157 -1.59 -6.88 -23.54
C GLY A 157 -0.29 -6.72 -22.75
N ASP A 158 0.82 -6.59 -23.47
CA ASP A 158 2.15 -6.42 -22.87
C ASP A 158 2.28 -5.06 -22.14
N ASP A 159 1.65 -4.01 -22.66
CA ASP A 159 1.67 -2.68 -22.02
C ASP A 159 0.99 -2.68 -20.64
N ALA A 160 0.01 -3.54 -20.42
CA ALA A 160 -0.68 -3.70 -19.13
C ALA A 160 0.10 -4.55 -18.11
N GLN A 161 1.22 -5.17 -18.51
CA GLN A 161 1.98 -6.06 -17.61
C GLN A 161 2.39 -5.38 -16.29
N PRO A 162 2.95 -4.16 -16.27
CA PRO A 162 3.30 -3.48 -15.02
C PRO A 162 2.10 -3.30 -14.08
N MET A 163 0.89 -3.04 -14.62
CA MET A 163 -0.33 -2.91 -13.84
C MET A 163 -0.72 -4.25 -13.20
N ARG A 164 -0.71 -5.35 -13.98
CA ARG A 164 -1.01 -6.69 -13.46
C ARG A 164 -0.02 -7.13 -12.39
N ASP A 165 1.26 -6.89 -12.60
CA ASP A 165 2.33 -7.29 -11.68
C ASP A 165 2.22 -6.50 -10.35
N ALA A 166 1.90 -5.20 -10.42
CA ALA A 166 1.66 -4.38 -9.24
C ALA A 166 0.41 -4.81 -8.45
N ILE A 167 -0.72 -5.12 -9.12
CA ILE A 167 -1.94 -5.63 -8.46
C ILE A 167 -1.63 -6.94 -7.71
N ARG A 168 -0.92 -7.88 -8.36
CA ARG A 168 -0.52 -9.15 -7.74
C ARG A 168 0.42 -8.95 -6.56
N SER A 169 1.38 -8.04 -6.64
CA SER A 169 2.30 -7.79 -5.52
C SER A 169 1.63 -7.08 -4.35
N LEU A 170 0.64 -6.21 -4.62
CA LEU A 170 -0.20 -5.59 -3.59
C LEU A 170 -1.09 -6.62 -2.87
N ASN A 171 -1.70 -7.56 -3.60
CA ASN A 171 -2.40 -8.71 -3.00
C ASN A 171 -1.44 -9.55 -2.12
N ALA A 172 -0.25 -9.88 -2.64
CA ALA A 172 0.72 -10.69 -1.91
C ALA A 172 1.25 -10.03 -0.63
N GLN A 173 1.57 -8.72 -0.67
CA GLN A 173 2.02 -8.00 0.53
C GLN A 173 0.89 -7.89 1.56
N SER A 174 -0.35 -7.69 1.11
CA SER A 174 -1.54 -7.61 1.97
C SER A 174 -1.75 -8.91 2.77
N ALA A 175 -1.64 -10.06 2.09
CA ALA A 175 -1.71 -11.37 2.73
C ALA A 175 -0.60 -11.58 3.79
N LEU A 176 0.60 -11.07 3.54
CA LEU A 176 1.71 -11.11 4.52
C LEU A 176 1.47 -10.17 5.71
N ILE A 177 0.88 -8.99 5.49
CA ILE A 177 0.52 -8.05 6.56
C ILE A 177 -0.58 -8.67 7.45
N ALA A 178 -1.56 -9.36 6.86
CA ALA A 178 -2.54 -10.14 7.64
C ALA A 178 -1.88 -11.27 8.44
N ARG A 179 -0.89 -11.95 7.85
CA ARG A 179 -0.11 -12.97 8.57
C ARG A 179 0.62 -12.40 9.77
N VAL A 180 1.18 -11.19 9.67
CA VAL A 180 1.79 -10.47 10.80
C VAL A 180 0.79 -10.28 11.94
N ALA A 181 -0.44 -9.84 11.66
CA ALA A 181 -1.46 -9.67 12.69
C ALA A 181 -1.82 -10.98 13.40
N VAL A 182 -1.95 -12.08 12.64
CA VAL A 182 -2.27 -13.41 13.18
C VAL A 182 -1.11 -13.96 14.02
N ASP A 183 0.12 -13.92 13.52
CA ASP A 183 1.29 -14.51 14.21
C ASP A 183 1.67 -13.76 15.48
N LEU A 184 1.36 -12.47 15.56
CA LEU A 184 1.52 -11.65 16.77
C LEU A 184 0.33 -11.76 17.73
N GLY A 185 -0.73 -12.48 17.37
CA GLY A 185 -1.96 -12.59 18.16
C GLY A 185 -2.67 -11.25 18.35
N LEU A 186 -2.61 -10.38 17.34
CA LEU A 186 -3.25 -9.05 17.35
C LEU A 186 -4.71 -9.10 16.88
N GLY A 187 -5.01 -9.99 15.94
CA GLY A 187 -6.34 -10.16 15.36
C GLY A 187 -6.34 -11.22 14.25
N ASP A 188 -7.50 -11.41 13.63
CA ASP A 188 -7.67 -12.36 12.52
C ASP A 188 -7.34 -11.73 11.16
N ALA A 189 -6.98 -12.57 10.19
CA ALA A 189 -6.62 -12.11 8.83
C ALA A 189 -7.73 -11.26 8.17
N ALA A 190 -9.00 -11.62 8.38
CA ALA A 190 -10.15 -10.91 7.82
C ALA A 190 -10.32 -9.47 8.37
N GLN A 191 -9.69 -9.14 9.50
CA GLN A 191 -9.68 -7.77 10.02
C GLN A 191 -8.62 -6.90 9.34
N VAL A 192 -7.66 -7.50 8.66
CA VAL A 192 -6.58 -6.81 7.94
C VAL A 192 -6.87 -6.76 6.44
N VAL A 193 -7.31 -7.89 5.92
CA VAL A 193 -7.78 -8.06 4.54
C VAL A 193 -9.26 -8.38 4.62
N ASP A 194 -10.08 -7.35 4.53
CA ASP A 194 -11.52 -7.51 4.50
C ASP A 194 -11.91 -8.10 3.14
N PRO A 195 -12.46 -9.34 3.10
CA PRO A 195 -12.86 -9.99 1.85
C PRO A 195 -13.99 -9.24 1.13
N ASP A 196 -14.69 -8.34 1.82
CA ASP A 196 -15.76 -7.52 1.25
C ASP A 196 -15.28 -6.12 0.85
N ALA A 197 -13.98 -5.78 1.04
CA ALA A 197 -13.45 -4.46 0.70
C ALA A 197 -13.34 -4.21 -0.81
N SER A 198 -13.24 -5.26 -1.62
CA SER A 198 -13.37 -5.18 -3.07
C SER A 198 -13.97 -6.46 -3.61
N ALA A 199 -14.82 -6.35 -4.64
CA ALA A 199 -15.37 -7.50 -5.34
C ALA A 199 -14.37 -8.13 -6.33
N CYS A 200 -13.25 -7.44 -6.62
CA CYS A 200 -12.25 -7.86 -7.58
C CYS A 200 -11.41 -9.06 -7.09
N ASP A 201 -11.14 -10.02 -7.99
CA ASP A 201 -10.12 -11.06 -7.75
C ASP A 201 -8.73 -10.50 -8.09
N THR A 202 -8.06 -9.91 -7.11
CA THR A 202 -6.73 -9.31 -7.26
C THR A 202 -5.61 -10.35 -7.51
N SER A 203 -5.93 -11.64 -7.40
CA SER A 203 -5.03 -12.73 -7.84
C SER A 203 -5.12 -13.00 -9.35
N ASP A 204 -6.19 -12.55 -10.01
CA ASP A 204 -6.37 -12.52 -11.46
C ASP A 204 -6.75 -11.10 -11.93
N PRO A 205 -5.76 -10.20 -12.12
CA PRO A 205 -6.02 -8.81 -12.48
C PRO A 205 -6.73 -8.59 -13.83
N THR A 206 -6.91 -9.66 -14.63
CA THR A 206 -7.62 -9.59 -15.91
C THR A 206 -9.08 -10.01 -15.81
N ALA A 207 -9.49 -10.60 -14.70
CA ALA A 207 -10.87 -10.92 -14.43
C ALA A 207 -11.68 -9.64 -14.20
N GLU A 208 -12.88 -9.58 -14.78
CA GLU A 208 -13.84 -8.51 -14.50
C GLU A 208 -14.24 -8.51 -13.02
N CYS A 209 -14.35 -7.32 -12.44
CA CYS A 209 -14.86 -7.15 -11.10
C CYS A 209 -16.41 -7.21 -11.14
N PRO A 210 -17.06 -7.99 -10.26
CA PRO A 210 -18.52 -8.13 -10.16
C PRO A 210 -19.29 -6.84 -9.85
#